data_AF-A0A6I2R580-F1
#
_entry.id   AF-A0A6I2R580-F1
#
_cell.length_a   1.000
_cell.length_b   1.000
_cell.length_c   1.000
_cell.angle_alpha   90.00
_cell.angle_beta   90.00
_cell.angle_gamma   90.00
#
_symmetry.space_group_name_H-M   'P 1'
#
loop_
_entity.id
_entity.type
_entity.pdbx_description
1 polymer ?
#
loop_
_entity_poly.entity_id
_entity_poly.type
_entity_poly.pdbx_seq_one_letter_code
_entity_poly.pdbx_strand_id
1 'polypeptide(L)'
;MVRILLSTRLGERKWTQADLSRMTGIRPNTISELYHEVATRVSIDHIDLICEALGCDIADLIEIVPNKEPRVKTRIGAPQHPSGK
;
A
#
# COMPACT_ATOMS: atom_id res chain seq x y z
N MET A 1 -0.37 7.61 -8.59
CA MET A 1 -0.59 6.18 -8.29
C MET A 1 -0.39 5.94 -6.81
N VAL A 2 -1.17 5.03 -6.22
CA VAL A 2 -0.93 4.55 -4.85
C VAL A 2 0.05 3.38 -4.95
N ARG A 3 1.02 3.33 -4.05
CA ARG A 3 2.00 2.24 -3.94
C ARG A 3 1.96 1.62 -2.55
N ILE A 4 2.31 0.34 -2.47
CA ILE A 4 2.35 -0.42 -1.22
C ILE A 4 3.80 -0.85 -0.98
N LEU A 5 4.43 -0.31 0.05
CA LEU A 5 5.85 -0.49 0.37
C LEU A 5 6.11 -1.78 1.18
N LEU A 6 5.23 -2.77 1.07
CA LEU A 6 5.29 -3.97 1.90
C LEU A 6 6.60 -4.75 1.71
N SER A 7 7.09 -4.84 0.48
CA SER A 7 8.36 -5.53 0.19
C SER A 7 9.55 -4.87 0.89
N THR A 8 9.60 -3.54 0.88
CA THR A 8 10.61 -2.75 1.60
C THR A 8 10.53 -3.02 3.10
N ARG A 9 9.32 -2.92 3.70
CA ARG A 9 9.13 -3.10 5.15
C ARG A 9 9.48 -4.50 5.64
N LEU A 10 9.15 -5.53 4.87
CA LEU A 10 9.56 -6.90 5.19
C LEU A 10 11.08 -7.08 5.04
N GLY A 11 11.69 -6.49 4.02
CA GLY A 11 13.14 -6.51 3.80
C GLY A 11 13.94 -5.89 4.95
N GLU A 12 13.51 -4.72 5.44
CA GLU A 12 14.11 -4.03 6.60
C GLU A 12 14.13 -4.90 7.86
N ARG A 13 13.10 -5.74 8.03
CA ARG A 13 12.93 -6.63 9.18
C ARG A 13 13.47 -8.04 8.96
N LYS A 14 13.94 -8.36 7.74
CA LYS A 14 14.30 -9.73 7.31
C LYS A 14 13.17 -10.74 7.50
N TRP A 15 11.93 -10.32 7.28
CA TRP A 15 10.74 -11.16 7.37
C TRP A 15 10.34 -11.71 6.02
N THR A 16 9.76 -12.92 6.01
CA THR A 16 9.17 -13.50 4.80
C THR A 16 7.68 -13.13 4.68
N GLN A 17 7.11 -13.23 3.48
CA GLN A 17 5.66 -13.12 3.29
C GLN A 17 4.89 -14.16 4.12
N ALA A 18 5.48 -15.35 4.31
CA ALA A 18 4.89 -16.42 5.12
C ALA A 18 4.84 -16.07 6.61
N ASP A 19 5.82 -15.32 7.13
CA ASP A 19 5.81 -14.87 8.52
C ASP A 19 4.70 -13.86 8.74
N LEU A 20 4.57 -12.88 7.85
CA LEU A 20 3.47 -11.92 7.92
C LEU A 20 2.10 -12.60 7.79
N SER A 21 1.97 -13.62 6.92
CA SER A 21 0.73 -14.39 6.78
C SER A 21 0.35 -15.09 8.07
N ARG A 22 1.33 -15.71 8.75
CA ARG A 22 1.11 -16.37 10.04
C ARG A 22 0.72 -15.39 11.14
N MET A 23 1.33 -14.21 11.18
CA MET A 23 1.06 -13.19 12.21
C MET A 23 -0.31 -12.53 12.04
N THR A 24 -0.68 -12.22 10.80
CA THR A 24 -1.90 -11.45 10.49
C THR A 24 -3.11 -12.33 10.20
N GLY A 25 -2.91 -13.62 9.93
CA GLY A 25 -3.97 -14.50 9.42
C GLY A 25 -4.41 -14.21 7.98
N ILE A 26 -3.79 -13.21 7.31
CA ILE A 26 -4.10 -12.86 5.92
C ILE A 26 -3.59 -13.99 5.02
N ARG A 27 -4.40 -14.37 4.03
CA ARG A 27 -4.06 -15.44 3.09
C ARG A 27 -2.74 -15.14 2.36
N PRO A 28 -1.86 -16.14 2.17
CA PRO A 28 -0.58 -15.95 1.48
C PRO A 28 -0.70 -15.28 0.10
N ASN A 29 -1.72 -15.65 -0.68
CA ASN A 29 -1.95 -15.05 -2.00
C ASN A 29 -2.22 -13.54 -1.91
N THR A 30 -3.00 -13.10 -0.92
CA THR A 30 -3.28 -11.67 -0.71
C THR A 30 -2.02 -10.93 -0.29
N ILE A 31 -1.20 -11.49 0.59
CA ILE A 31 0.10 -10.89 0.95
C ILE A 31 1.01 -10.81 -0.27
N SER A 32 1.03 -11.85 -1.11
CA SER A 32 1.81 -11.85 -2.35
C SER A 32 1.39 -10.74 -3.31
N GLU A 33 0.08 -10.57 -3.52
CA GLU A 33 -0.46 -9.49 -4.34
C GLU A 33 -0.08 -8.09 -3.82
N LEU A 34 -0.12 -7.89 -2.50
CA LEU A 34 0.30 -6.64 -1.85
C LEU A 34 1.81 -6.43 -1.95
N TYR A 35 2.60 -7.48 -1.74
CA TYR A 35 4.06 -7.45 -1.78
C TYR A 35 4.60 -7.11 -3.18
N HIS A 36 3.96 -7.65 -4.22
CA HIS A 36 4.32 -7.41 -5.62
C HIS A 36 3.62 -6.19 -6.23
N GLU A 37 2.86 -5.42 -5.44
CA GLU A 37 2.11 -4.24 -5.88
C GLU A 37 1.14 -4.54 -7.06
N VAL A 38 0.58 -5.75 -7.12
CA VAL A 38 -0.40 -6.16 -8.16
C VAL A 38 -1.84 -6.22 -7.63
N ALA A 39 -2.05 -5.97 -6.34
CA ALA A 39 -3.37 -5.88 -5.74
C ALA A 39 -4.20 -4.74 -6.36
N THR A 40 -5.41 -5.04 -6.80
CA THR A 40 -6.37 -4.04 -7.32
C THR A 40 -7.26 -3.44 -6.23
N ARG A 41 -7.30 -4.09 -5.06
CA ARG A 41 -8.09 -3.70 -3.89
C ARG A 41 -7.34 -4.09 -2.62
N VAL A 42 -7.54 -3.30 -1.58
CA VAL A 42 -7.05 -3.57 -0.23
C VAL A 42 -8.17 -3.27 0.76
N SER A 43 -8.34 -4.12 1.77
CA SER A 43 -9.28 -3.85 2.86
C SER A 43 -8.58 -3.02 3.94
N ILE A 44 -9.34 -2.16 4.62
CA ILE A 44 -8.85 -1.38 5.76
C ILE A 44 -8.35 -2.31 6.86
N ASP A 45 -9.08 -3.39 7.13
CA ASP A 45 -8.72 -4.42 8.10
C ASP A 45 -7.35 -5.06 7.83
N HIS A 46 -7.02 -5.36 6.55
CA HIS A 46 -5.69 -5.86 6.22
C HIS A 46 -4.60 -4.81 6.44
N ILE A 47 -4.88 -3.54 6.16
CA ILE A 47 -3.91 -2.46 6.42
C ILE A 47 -3.63 -2.38 7.92
N ASP A 48 -4.69 -2.39 8.74
CA ASP A 48 -4.59 -2.32 10.20
C ASP A 48 -3.77 -3.48 10.76
N LEU A 49 -4.13 -4.72 10.39
CA LEU A 49 -3.40 -5.93 10.80
C LEU A 49 -1.92 -5.92 10.37
N ILE A 50 -1.62 -5.44 9.16
CA ILE A 50 -0.24 -5.34 8.68
C ILE A 50 0.52 -4.26 9.45
N CYS A 51 -0.09 -3.10 9.70
CA CYS A 51 0.52 -2.02 10.46
C CYS A 51 0.78 -2.43 11.92
N GLU A 52 -0.16 -3.13 12.55
CA GLU A 52 0.01 -3.71 13.90
C GLU A 52 1.14 -4.75 13.92
N ALA A 53 1.12 -5.71 12.97
CA ALA A 53 2.15 -6.75 12.89
C ALA A 53 3.55 -6.19 12.63
N LEU A 54 3.66 -5.13 11.82
CA LEU A 54 4.92 -4.47 11.49
C LEU A 54 5.29 -3.36 12.47
N GLY A 55 4.41 -2.99 13.39
CA GLY A 55 4.58 -1.84 14.29
C GLY A 55 4.91 -0.55 13.53
N CYS A 56 4.16 -0.22 12.48
CA CYS A 56 4.36 0.96 11.64
C CYS A 56 3.07 1.75 11.40
N ASP A 57 3.19 2.99 10.92
CA ASP A 57 2.04 3.81 10.52
C ASP A 57 1.58 3.43 9.09
N ILE A 58 0.35 3.81 8.71
CA ILE A 58 -0.14 3.67 7.33
C ILE A 58 0.74 4.43 6.34
N ALA A 59 1.26 5.60 6.73
CA ALA A 59 2.16 6.41 5.91
C ALA A 59 3.52 5.73 5.67
N ASP A 60 3.88 4.77 6.53
CA ASP A 60 5.06 3.93 6.32
C ASP A 60 4.81 2.82 5.29
N LEU A 61 3.57 2.34 5.20
CA LEU A 61 3.18 1.22 4.35
C LEU A 61 2.70 1.67 2.96
N ILE A 62 2.06 2.83 2.85
CA ILE A 62 1.39 3.29 1.63
C ILE A 62 1.85 4.70 1.26
N GLU A 63 2.25 4.87 -0.01
CA GLU A 63 2.64 6.18 -0.56
C GLU A 63 1.78 6.60 -1.76
N ILE A 64 1.59 7.91 -1.92
CA ILE A 64 0.94 8.50 -3.09
C ILE A 64 2.02 9.10 -3.99
N VAL A 65 2.26 8.46 -5.13
CA VAL A 65 3.15 8.97 -6.17
C VAL A 65 2.32 9.84 -7.14
N PRO A 66 2.71 11.09 -7.42
CA PRO A 66 2.03 11.92 -8.40
C PRO A 66 1.95 11.27 -9.78
N ASN A 67 0.79 11.36 -10.44
CA ASN A 67 0.70 10.94 -11.85
C ASN A 67 1.19 12.09 -12.74
N LYS A 68 1.79 11.79 -13.88
CA LYS A 68 2.19 12.81 -14.88
C LYS A 68 0.98 13.55 -15.47
N GLU A 69 -0.12 12.83 -15.65
CA GLU A 69 -1.36 13.35 -16.22
C GLU A 69 -2.50 13.38 -15.19
N PRO A 70 -3.39 14.39 -15.25
CA PRO A 70 -4.60 14.44 -14.43
C PRO A 70 -5.49 13.20 -14.63
N ARG A 71 -5.82 12.51 -13.54
CA ARG A 71 -6.81 11.41 -13.53
C ARG A 71 -8.18 11.81 -13.01
N VAL A 72 -8.30 13.02 -12.46
CA VAL A 72 -9.53 13.55 -11.86
C VAL A 72 -9.74 14.99 -12.31
N LYS A 73 -10.98 15.45 -12.18
CA LYS A 73 -11.39 16.83 -12.49
C LYS A 73 -11.66 17.58 -11.18
N THR A 74 -11.50 18.89 -11.21
CA THR A 74 -11.93 19.79 -10.14
C THR A 74 -13.46 19.81 -10.02
N ARG A 75 -14.00 20.42 -8.95
CA ARG A 75 -15.44 20.56 -8.74
C ARG A 75 -16.18 21.26 -9.90
N ILE A 76 -15.47 22.09 -10.68
CA ILE A 76 -16.00 22.80 -11.85
C ILE A 76 -15.71 22.09 -13.18
N GLY A 77 -15.16 20.87 -13.14
CA GLY A 77 -14.93 20.05 -14.34
C GLY A 77 -13.60 20.29 -15.08
N ALA A 78 -12.75 21.21 -14.62
CA ALA A 78 -11.42 21.43 -15.19
C ALA A 78 -10.43 20.32 -14.76
N PRO A 79 -9.43 19.92 -15.58
CA PRO A 79 -8.43 18.94 -15.17
C PRO A 79 -7.68 19.35 -13.90
N GLN A 80 -7.64 18.48 -12.89
CA GLN A 80 -6.89 18.74 -11.65
C GLN A 80 -5.45 18.27 -11.80
N HIS A 81 -4.53 19.21 -11.92
CA HIS A 81 -3.10 18.92 -11.95
C HIS A 81 -2.61 18.63 -10.54
N PRO A 82 -1.74 17.61 -10.35
CA PRO A 82 -1.10 17.40 -9.07
C PRO A 82 -0.30 18.65 -8.72
N SER A 83 -0.60 19.26 -7.57
CA SER A 83 0.18 20.38 -7.06
C SER A 83 1.60 19.86 -6.84
N GLY A 84 2.56 20.37 -7.62
CA GLY A 84 3.97 20.02 -7.46
C GLY A 84 4.39 20.27 -6.02
N LYS A 85 4.99 19.25 -5.41
CA LYS A 85 5.73 19.40 -4.16
C LYS A 85 7.21 19.33 -4.51
#